data_AF-A0A1B6DKR1-F1
#
_entry.id   AF-A0A1B6DKR1-F1
#
_cell.length_a   1.000
_cell.length_b   1.000
_cell.length_c   1.000
_cell.angle_alpha   90.00
_cell.angle_beta   90.00
_cell.angle_gamma   90.00
#
_symmetry.space_group_name_H-M   'P 1'
#
loop_
_entity.id
_entity.type
_entity.pdbx_description
1 polymer ?
#
loop_
_entity_poly.entity_id
_entity_poly.type
_entity_poly.pdbx_seq_one_letter_code
_entity_poly.pdbx_strand_id
1 'polypeptide(L)'
;MLLHLIEERNKLFEEVENDWRKREKRVNNADEDDSDESDSDDIDECIVKGRSMALNAFYRIARNTMSMYFSKTEQPSASEVEAEFWRHVDTRQCHVCVHSGSIDSGSVGYGFPVAKNSSTSRHPWNLKVLTNNPGSILRSLGPIMGVTVPTLHVGMLFTACCWYRDPHGLPWIEYLHTGASKIWYGIPDSSSSVFREAVTKLVPR
;
A
#
# COMPACT_ATOMS: atom_id res chain seq x y z
N MET A 1 10.77 35.61 -5.10
CA MET A 1 11.02 34.22 -4.68
C MET A 1 9.79 33.59 -4.02
N LEU A 2 9.25 34.13 -2.93
CA LEU A 2 8.04 33.57 -2.28
C LEU A 2 6.78 33.64 -3.17
N LEU A 3 6.57 34.77 -3.87
CA LEU A 3 5.45 34.95 -4.80
C LEU A 3 5.48 33.95 -5.96
N HIS A 4 6.67 33.70 -6.51
CA HIS A 4 6.88 32.75 -7.60
C HIS A 4 6.56 31.30 -7.19
N LEU A 5 6.95 30.92 -5.96
CA LEU A 5 6.61 29.59 -5.40
C LEU A 5 5.11 29.43 -5.16
N ILE A 6 4.41 30.49 -4.75
CA ILE A 6 2.95 30.47 -4.58
C ILE A 6 2.26 30.32 -5.94
N GLU A 7 2.77 31.00 -6.95
CA GLU A 7 2.26 30.97 -8.33
C GLU A 7 2.46 29.59 -8.97
N GLU A 8 3.65 28.99 -8.85
CA GLU A 8 3.93 27.62 -9.30
C GLU A 8 3.06 26.59 -8.57
N ARG A 9 2.89 26.75 -7.25
CA ARG A 9 2.02 25.88 -6.45
C ARG A 9 0.57 25.95 -6.94
N ASN A 10 0.04 27.15 -7.16
CA ASN A 10 -1.33 27.32 -7.63
C ASN A 10 -1.53 26.75 -9.04
N LYS A 11 -0.54 26.94 -9.92
CA LYS A 11 -0.53 26.34 -11.26
C LYS A 11 -0.56 24.80 -11.21
N LEU A 12 0.24 24.19 -10.32
CA LEU A 12 0.21 22.74 -10.11
C LEU A 12 -1.15 22.26 -9.58
N PHE A 13 -1.78 23.01 -8.68
CA PHE A 13 -3.14 22.70 -8.21
C PHE A 13 -4.15 22.76 -9.34
N GLU A 14 -4.14 23.81 -10.17
CA GLU A 14 -5.03 23.92 -11.32
C GLU A 14 -4.80 22.82 -12.36
N GLU A 15 -3.54 22.44 -12.62
CA GLU A 15 -3.22 21.33 -13.53
C GLU A 15 -3.80 20.01 -13.02
N VAL A 16 -3.63 19.73 -11.73
CA VAL A 16 -4.18 18.51 -11.09
C VAL A 16 -5.71 18.54 -11.09
N GLU A 17 -6.33 19.68 -10.77
CA GLU A 17 -7.79 19.82 -10.74
C GLU A 17 -8.40 19.69 -12.15
N ASN A 18 -7.73 20.23 -13.17
CA ASN A 18 -8.15 20.07 -14.56
C ASN A 18 -7.99 18.64 -15.05
N ASP A 19 -6.94 17.93 -14.63
CA ASP A 19 -6.76 16.51 -14.95
C ASP A 19 -7.88 15.66 -14.30
N TRP A 20 -8.24 15.98 -13.05
CA TRP A 20 -9.41 15.39 -12.38
C TRP A 20 -10.74 15.69 -13.08
N ARG A 21 -11.03 16.94 -13.45
CA ARG A 21 -12.25 17.28 -14.20
C ARG A 21 -12.32 16.58 -15.55
N LYS A 22 -11.18 16.34 -16.20
CA LYS A 22 -11.11 15.55 -17.44
C LYS A 22 -11.39 14.07 -17.18
N ARG A 23 -10.93 13.52 -16.06
CA ARG A 23 -11.23 12.15 -15.62
C ARG A 23 -12.70 11.97 -15.28
N GLU A 24 -13.27 12.87 -14.49
CA GLU A 24 -14.69 12.86 -14.10
C GLU A 24 -15.63 12.95 -15.33
N LYS A 25 -15.26 13.75 -16.34
CA LYS A 25 -15.98 13.79 -17.62
C LYS A 25 -15.86 12.51 -18.44
N ARG A 26 -14.76 11.76 -18.34
CA ARG A 26 -14.63 10.46 -19.00
C ARG A 26 -15.50 9.41 -18.32
N VAL A 27 -15.58 9.43 -16.98
CA VAL A 27 -16.46 8.56 -16.21
C VAL A 27 -17.93 8.81 -16.57
N ASN A 28 -18.39 10.07 -16.52
CA ASN A 28 -19.78 10.40 -16.86
C ASN A 28 -20.17 10.10 -18.32
N ASN A 29 -19.20 10.04 -19.23
CA ASN A 29 -19.44 9.72 -20.64
C ASN A 29 -19.31 8.21 -20.94
N ALA A 30 -18.63 7.44 -20.08
CA ALA A 30 -18.50 5.99 -20.23
C ALA A 30 -19.82 5.26 -19.91
N ASP A 31 -20.71 5.88 -19.14
CA ASP A 31 -22.06 5.37 -18.85
C ASP A 31 -23.04 5.50 -20.06
N GLU A 32 -22.66 6.22 -21.13
CA GLU A 32 -23.52 6.42 -22.32
C GLU A 32 -23.14 5.56 -23.55
N ASP A 33 -21.97 4.91 -23.59
CA ASP A 33 -21.52 4.05 -24.71
C ASP A 33 -21.19 2.62 -24.22
N ASP A 34 -22.12 1.70 -24.45
CA ASP A 34 -22.10 0.27 -24.08
C ASP A 34 -21.14 -0.58 -24.96
N SER A 35 -19.91 -0.11 -25.19
CA SER A 35 -18.88 -0.90 -25.88
C SER A 35 -17.46 -0.47 -25.52
N ASP A 36 -16.98 -0.85 -24.34
CA ASP A 36 -15.61 -1.31 -24.05
C ASP A 36 -15.43 -1.36 -22.52
N GLU A 37 -15.83 -2.48 -21.89
CA GLU A 37 -15.68 -2.80 -20.45
C GLU A 37 -14.20 -2.85 -19.95
N SER A 38 -13.22 -2.30 -20.69
CA SER A 38 -11.80 -2.40 -20.37
C SER A 38 -11.15 -1.08 -19.93
N ASP A 39 -11.75 0.09 -20.19
CA ASP A 39 -11.10 1.40 -19.95
C ASP A 39 -11.71 2.21 -18.79
N SER A 40 -12.87 1.80 -18.26
CA SER A 40 -13.54 2.45 -17.12
C SER A 40 -12.84 2.15 -15.78
N ASP A 41 -12.32 0.94 -15.61
CA ASP A 41 -11.74 0.47 -14.33
C ASP A 41 -10.38 1.13 -14.02
N ASP A 42 -9.64 1.61 -15.03
CA ASP A 42 -8.32 2.24 -14.86
C ASP A 42 -8.39 3.70 -14.34
N ILE A 43 -9.56 4.35 -14.39
CA ILE A 43 -9.70 5.79 -14.10
C ILE A 43 -9.79 6.07 -12.58
N ASP A 44 -10.20 5.08 -11.79
CA ASP A 44 -10.36 5.16 -10.33
C ASP A 44 -9.21 4.49 -9.53
N GLU A 45 -8.14 4.05 -10.20
CA GLU A 45 -7.02 3.43 -9.50
C GLU A 45 -6.25 4.45 -8.64
N CYS A 46 -6.49 4.42 -7.33
CA CYS A 46 -5.71 5.13 -6.31
C CYS A 46 -4.23 4.70 -6.26
N ILE A 47 -3.86 3.61 -6.94
CA ILE A 47 -2.50 3.05 -6.98
C ILE A 47 -2.09 2.88 -8.44
N VAL A 48 -1.21 3.76 -8.91
CA VAL A 48 -0.67 3.68 -10.27
C VAL A 48 0.76 3.17 -10.28
N LYS A 49 1.17 2.58 -11.42
CA LYS A 49 2.55 2.12 -11.61
C LYS A 49 3.53 3.30 -11.52
N GLY A 50 4.33 3.30 -10.45
CA GLY A 50 5.39 4.28 -10.24
C GLY A 50 6.60 4.07 -11.16
N ARG A 51 7.53 5.04 -11.14
CA ARG A 51 8.82 4.92 -11.83
C ARG A 51 9.69 3.87 -11.13
N SER A 52 10.43 3.10 -11.92
CA SER A 52 11.50 2.25 -11.38
C SER A 52 12.56 3.13 -10.70
N MET A 53 12.93 2.76 -9.48
CA MET A 53 13.91 3.51 -8.69
C MET A 53 14.78 2.59 -7.85
N ALA A 54 16.01 3.02 -7.59
CA ALA A 54 16.90 2.34 -6.67
C ALA A 54 16.43 2.51 -5.21
N LEU A 55 16.65 1.49 -4.37
CA LEU A 55 16.19 1.47 -2.98
C LEU A 55 16.75 2.63 -2.14
N ASN A 56 17.98 3.07 -2.40
CA ASN A 56 18.56 4.24 -1.74
C ASN A 56 17.83 5.55 -2.10
N ALA A 57 17.33 5.68 -3.33
CA ALA A 57 16.52 6.81 -3.75
C ALA A 57 15.15 6.78 -3.05
N PHE A 58 14.53 5.61 -2.94
CA PHE A 58 13.31 5.41 -2.15
C PHE A 58 13.49 5.87 -0.70
N TYR A 59 14.56 5.43 -0.02
CA TYR A 59 14.82 5.85 1.36
C TYR A 59 15.05 7.35 1.51
N ARG A 60 15.63 8.01 0.51
CA ARG A 60 15.76 9.48 0.51
C ARG A 60 14.41 10.17 0.41
N ILE A 61 13.54 9.70 -0.48
CA ILE A 61 12.17 10.22 -0.61
C ILE A 61 11.41 10.00 0.70
N ALA A 62 11.44 8.78 1.24
CA ALA A 62 10.78 8.44 2.50
C ALA A 62 11.20 9.34 3.66
N ARG A 63 12.51 9.58 3.85
CA ARG A 63 13.01 10.50 4.88
C ARG A 63 12.56 11.94 4.66
N ASN A 64 12.63 12.43 3.42
CA ASN A 64 12.23 13.81 3.12
C ASN A 64 10.74 14.02 3.39
N THR A 65 9.89 13.06 3.01
CA THR A 65 8.46 13.08 3.33
C THR A 65 8.24 13.06 4.84
N MET A 66 8.95 12.20 5.57
CA MET A 66 8.88 12.16 7.03
C MET A 66 9.22 13.51 7.66
N SER A 67 10.33 14.14 7.25
CA SER A 67 10.75 15.45 7.75
C SER A 67 9.81 16.59 7.33
N MET A 68 9.13 16.46 6.19
CA MET A 68 8.14 17.44 5.74
C MET A 68 6.91 17.48 6.65
N TYR A 69 6.37 16.30 6.99
CA TYR A 69 5.17 16.20 7.83
C TYR A 69 5.48 16.32 9.33
N PHE A 70 6.60 15.77 9.78
CA PHE A 70 6.98 15.73 11.20
C PHE A 70 8.29 16.50 11.44
N SER A 71 8.39 17.72 10.93
CA SER A 71 9.60 18.56 11.01
C SER A 71 10.13 18.85 12.42
N LYS A 72 9.25 18.81 13.43
CA LYS A 72 9.57 19.11 14.84
C LYS A 72 9.79 17.86 15.68
N THR A 73 9.51 16.68 15.13
CA THR A 73 9.54 15.42 15.87
C THR A 73 10.32 14.40 15.04
N GLU A 74 11.56 14.12 15.44
CA GLU A 74 12.42 13.18 14.71
C GLU A 74 11.80 11.78 14.60
N GLN A 75 11.00 11.39 15.61
CA GLN A 75 10.30 10.11 15.67
C GLN A 75 8.90 10.31 16.28
N PRO A 76 7.88 10.66 15.48
CA PRO A 76 6.50 10.73 15.96
C PRO A 76 6.03 9.35 16.40
N SER A 77 5.19 9.34 17.41
CA SER A 77 4.50 8.15 17.88
C SER A 77 3.53 7.62 16.83
N ALA A 78 3.17 6.33 16.94
CA ALA A 78 2.18 5.72 16.05
C ALA A 78 0.84 6.47 16.07
N SER A 79 0.41 6.97 17.25
CA SER A 79 -0.83 7.73 17.38
C SER A 79 -0.78 9.09 16.68
N GLU A 80 0.35 9.79 16.71
CA GLU A 80 0.52 11.05 15.96
C GLU A 80 0.47 10.81 14.45
N VAL A 81 1.12 9.74 13.98
CA VAL A 81 1.09 9.34 12.56
C VAL A 81 -0.33 8.94 12.14
N GLU A 82 -1.04 8.18 12.97
CA GLU A 82 -2.42 7.77 12.73
C GLU A 82 -3.37 8.95 12.63
N ALA A 83 -3.28 9.88 13.59
CA ALA A 83 -4.12 11.07 13.62
C ALA A 83 -3.90 11.94 12.38
N GLU A 84 -2.65 12.15 11.97
CA GLU A 84 -2.34 12.94 10.77
C GLU A 84 -2.78 12.24 9.49
N PHE A 85 -2.61 10.91 9.40
CA PHE A 85 -3.12 10.12 8.28
C PHE A 85 -4.63 10.29 8.12
N TRP A 86 -5.41 10.08 9.19
CA TRP A 86 -6.86 10.24 9.14
C TRP A 86 -7.30 11.67 8.90
N ARG A 87 -6.55 12.66 9.41
CA ARG A 87 -6.80 14.07 9.10
C ARG A 87 -6.71 14.33 7.59
N HIS A 88 -5.73 13.74 6.89
CA HIS A 88 -5.64 13.85 5.44
C HIS A 88 -6.81 13.19 4.72
N VAL A 89 -7.17 11.96 5.12
CA VAL A 89 -8.29 11.20 4.53
C VAL A 89 -9.62 11.92 4.73
N ASP A 90 -9.85 12.49 5.91
CA ASP A 90 -11.10 13.16 6.28
C ASP A 90 -11.23 14.54 5.60
N THR A 91 -10.18 15.35 5.67
CA THR A 91 -10.24 16.73 5.14
C THR A 91 -10.25 16.79 3.62
N ARG A 92 -9.57 15.86 2.93
CA ARG A 92 -9.48 15.81 1.45
C ARG A 92 -8.97 17.10 0.79
N GLN A 93 -8.23 17.93 1.54
CA GLN A 93 -7.78 19.25 1.09
C GLN A 93 -6.44 19.22 0.35
N CYS A 94 -5.70 18.11 0.41
CA CYS A 94 -4.41 17.99 -0.25
C CYS A 94 -4.21 16.62 -0.88
N HIS A 95 -3.54 16.62 -2.03
CA HIS A 95 -3.07 15.40 -2.66
C HIS A 95 -1.75 14.98 -2.03
N VAL A 96 -1.75 13.79 -1.44
CA VAL A 96 -0.55 13.17 -0.86
C VAL A 96 -0.16 12.00 -1.73
N CYS A 97 0.98 12.11 -2.43
CA CYS A 97 1.54 11.04 -3.23
C CYS A 97 2.65 10.33 -2.44
N VAL A 98 2.55 9.01 -2.33
CA VAL A 98 3.52 8.16 -1.64
C VAL A 98 3.94 7.01 -2.54
N HIS A 99 5.08 6.40 -2.23
CA HIS A 99 5.60 5.26 -2.97
C HIS A 99 5.60 4.00 -2.12
N SER A 100 5.27 2.88 -2.74
CA SER A 100 5.37 1.55 -2.16
C SER A 100 5.87 0.56 -3.21
N GLY A 101 6.36 -0.59 -2.77
CA GLY A 101 6.82 -1.65 -3.65
C GLY A 101 6.54 -3.03 -3.07
N SER A 102 6.10 -3.93 -3.94
CA SER A 102 6.07 -5.38 -3.70
C SER A 102 7.13 -6.02 -4.60
N ILE A 103 8.14 -6.64 -3.99
CA ILE A 103 9.38 -7.03 -4.66
C ILE A 103 9.54 -8.54 -4.58
N ASP A 104 9.67 -9.19 -5.74
CA ASP A 104 10.22 -10.54 -5.79
C ASP A 104 11.74 -10.46 -5.61
N SER A 105 12.19 -10.97 -4.48
CA SER A 105 13.60 -10.98 -4.08
C SER A 105 14.06 -12.41 -3.77
N GLY A 106 13.51 -13.40 -4.49
CA GLY A 106 13.80 -14.82 -4.29
C GLY A 106 15.27 -15.19 -4.33
N SER A 107 16.05 -14.55 -5.21
CA SER A 107 17.50 -14.72 -5.31
C SER A 107 18.26 -14.29 -4.06
N VAL A 108 17.71 -13.36 -3.28
CA VAL A 108 18.32 -12.82 -2.05
C VAL A 108 17.55 -13.19 -0.78
N GLY A 109 16.46 -13.95 -0.91
CA GLY A 109 15.75 -14.57 0.20
C GLY A 109 14.71 -13.71 0.93
N TYR A 110 14.17 -12.66 0.30
CA TYR A 110 13.06 -11.88 0.87
C TYR A 110 13.36 -11.27 2.26
N GLY A 111 14.62 -10.91 2.51
CA GLY A 111 15.06 -10.38 3.82
C GLY A 111 15.35 -11.44 4.88
N PHE A 112 15.10 -12.72 4.59
CA PHE A 112 15.45 -13.84 5.46
C PHE A 112 16.82 -14.44 5.10
N PRO A 113 17.59 -14.94 6.10
CA PRO A 113 18.84 -15.64 5.84
C PRO A 113 18.65 -16.89 4.96
N VAL A 114 19.50 -17.01 3.94
CA VAL A 114 19.50 -18.16 3.00
C VAL A 114 20.67 -19.13 3.23
N ALA A 115 21.69 -18.70 3.98
CA ALA A 115 22.88 -19.49 4.21
C ALA A 115 22.58 -20.71 5.09
N LYS A 116 23.03 -21.90 4.67
CA LYS A 116 22.75 -23.17 5.36
C LYS A 116 23.30 -23.23 6.80
N ASN A 117 24.31 -22.42 7.11
CA ASN A 117 24.92 -22.31 8.44
C ASN A 117 24.21 -21.27 9.34
N SER A 118 23.24 -20.52 8.83
CA SER A 118 22.44 -19.60 9.65
C SER A 118 21.42 -20.38 10.46
N SER A 119 21.41 -20.15 11.78
CA SER A 119 20.47 -20.76 12.72
C SER A 119 19.00 -20.46 12.41
N THR A 120 18.71 -19.36 11.70
CA THR A 120 17.34 -18.93 11.38
C THR A 120 16.89 -19.28 9.96
N SER A 121 17.78 -19.80 9.11
CA SER A 121 17.45 -20.14 7.71
C SER A 121 16.38 -21.23 7.57
N ARG A 122 16.31 -22.16 8.54
CA ARG A 122 15.32 -23.25 8.60
C ARG A 122 14.31 -23.08 9.74
N HIS A 123 14.31 -21.93 10.39
CA HIS A 123 13.41 -21.69 11.50
C HIS A 123 11.95 -21.69 11.00
N PRO A 124 10.99 -22.30 11.71
CA PRO A 124 9.59 -22.38 11.25
C PRO A 124 8.92 -21.02 10.98
N TRP A 125 9.42 -19.95 11.61
CA TRP A 125 8.95 -18.57 11.40
C TRP A 125 9.66 -17.82 10.26
N ASN A 126 10.57 -18.47 9.53
CA ASN A 126 11.08 -17.92 8.29
C ASN A 126 10.02 -18.11 7.20
N LEU A 127 9.44 -17.01 6.73
CA LEU A 127 8.29 -17.04 5.82
C LEU A 127 8.59 -17.75 4.49
N LYS A 128 9.86 -17.88 4.09
CA LYS A 128 10.27 -18.68 2.92
C LYS A 128 9.94 -20.17 3.04
N VAL A 129 9.92 -20.70 4.25
CA VAL A 129 9.74 -22.13 4.53
C VAL A 129 8.49 -22.40 5.36
N LEU A 130 7.82 -21.36 5.85
CA LEU A 130 6.61 -21.47 6.67
C LEU A 130 5.54 -22.33 6.01
N THR A 131 5.26 -22.09 4.73
CA THR A 131 4.21 -22.79 3.98
C THR A 131 4.53 -24.26 3.74
N ASN A 132 5.80 -24.66 3.83
CA ASN A 132 6.28 -26.04 3.69
C ASN A 132 6.18 -26.85 5.00
N ASN A 133 5.69 -26.25 6.10
CA ASN A 133 5.49 -26.96 7.35
C ASN A 133 4.56 -28.20 7.15
N PRO A 134 4.88 -29.38 7.72
CA PRO A 134 4.02 -30.57 7.64
C PRO A 134 2.58 -30.40 8.13
N GLY A 135 2.28 -29.38 8.93
CA GLY A 135 0.91 -29.03 9.33
C GLY A 135 0.15 -28.16 8.31
N SER A 136 0.84 -27.58 7.34
CA SER A 136 0.27 -26.64 6.38
C SER A 136 -0.22 -27.37 5.13
N ILE A 137 -1.47 -27.14 4.71
CA ILE A 137 -2.00 -27.60 3.43
C ILE A 137 -1.32 -26.91 2.24
N LEU A 138 -0.77 -25.71 2.46
CA LEU A 138 -0.11 -24.91 1.43
C LEU A 138 1.15 -25.59 0.86
N ARG A 139 1.75 -26.55 1.58
CA ARG A 139 2.89 -27.34 1.07
C ARG A 139 2.53 -28.20 -0.15
N SER A 140 1.25 -28.50 -0.32
CA SER A 140 0.73 -29.26 -1.46
C SER A 140 0.48 -28.35 -2.66
N LEU A 141 0.56 -27.04 -2.48
CA LEU A 141 0.51 -26.06 -3.56
C LEU A 141 1.92 -25.81 -4.09
N GLY A 142 2.03 -25.61 -5.41
CA GLY A 142 3.27 -25.20 -6.05
C GLY A 142 3.70 -23.77 -5.67
N PRO A 143 4.77 -23.24 -6.28
CA PRO A 143 5.22 -21.87 -6.03
C PRO A 143 4.22 -20.86 -6.59
N ILE A 144 3.52 -20.16 -5.71
CA ILE A 144 2.53 -19.12 -6.01
C ILE A 144 2.95 -17.88 -5.22
N MET A 145 3.31 -16.81 -5.95
CA MET A 145 3.72 -15.54 -5.34
C MET A 145 2.60 -14.97 -4.47
N GLY A 146 2.97 -14.46 -3.29
CA GLY A 146 2.04 -13.94 -2.30
C GLY A 146 1.28 -15.01 -1.51
N VAL A 147 1.40 -16.29 -1.89
CA VAL A 147 0.71 -17.41 -1.21
C VAL A 147 1.72 -18.40 -0.61
N THR A 148 2.48 -19.11 -1.44
CA THR A 148 3.52 -20.05 -0.99
C THR A 148 4.93 -19.49 -1.10
N VAL A 149 5.11 -18.47 -1.94
CA VAL A 149 6.34 -17.71 -2.10
C VAL A 149 6.11 -16.30 -1.55
N PRO A 150 6.86 -15.85 -0.54
CA PRO A 150 6.64 -14.54 0.07
C PRO A 150 7.02 -13.40 -0.89
N THR A 151 6.50 -12.22 -0.62
CA THR A 151 6.86 -10.96 -1.28
C THR A 151 7.55 -10.03 -0.28
N LEU A 152 8.55 -9.28 -0.73
CA LEU A 152 9.20 -8.26 0.11
C LEU A 152 8.51 -6.92 -0.12
N HIS A 153 7.93 -6.35 0.93
CA HIS A 153 7.25 -5.07 0.86
C HIS A 153 8.11 -3.93 1.38
N VAL A 154 8.19 -2.85 0.60
CA VAL A 154 8.77 -1.58 1.02
C VAL A 154 7.70 -0.50 1.00
N GLY A 155 7.63 0.29 2.06
CA GLY A 155 6.68 1.37 2.23
C GLY A 155 7.31 2.55 2.96
N MET A 156 6.62 3.69 2.92
CA MET A 156 7.03 4.92 3.57
C MET A 156 5.87 5.52 4.37
N LEU A 157 6.08 6.68 4.98
CA LEU A 157 5.03 7.42 5.68
C LEU A 157 3.77 7.53 4.80
N PHE A 158 2.61 7.24 5.37
CA PHE A 158 1.29 7.23 4.72
C PHE A 158 1.09 6.23 3.58
N THR A 159 2.04 5.30 3.33
CA THR A 159 1.73 4.11 2.53
C THR A 159 0.63 3.32 3.22
N ALA A 160 -0.47 3.07 2.51
CA ALA A 160 -1.63 2.38 3.03
C ALA A 160 -2.07 1.24 2.09
N CYS A 161 -2.68 0.22 2.67
CA CYS A 161 -3.37 -0.84 1.96
C CYS A 161 -4.86 -0.69 2.26
N CYS A 162 -5.71 -0.80 1.23
CA CYS A 162 -7.15 -0.79 1.41
C CYS A 162 -7.62 -2.04 2.17
N TRP A 163 -8.85 -2.01 2.65
CA TRP A 163 -9.50 -3.16 3.26
C TRP A 163 -9.42 -4.38 2.33
N TYR A 164 -8.87 -5.47 2.83
CA TYR A 164 -8.66 -6.70 2.08
C TYR A 164 -9.05 -7.93 2.91
N ARG A 165 -9.62 -8.92 2.22
CA ARG A 165 -9.82 -10.27 2.73
C ARG A 165 -9.32 -11.24 1.68
N ASP A 166 -8.54 -12.23 2.11
CA ASP A 166 -8.10 -13.28 1.21
C ASP A 166 -9.30 -14.04 0.61
N PRO A 167 -9.38 -14.20 -0.73
CA PRO A 167 -10.53 -14.82 -1.39
C PRO A 167 -10.71 -16.30 -1.01
N HIS A 168 -9.66 -16.96 -0.53
CA HIS A 168 -9.70 -18.34 -0.05
C HIS A 168 -9.77 -18.43 1.48
N GLY A 169 -9.87 -17.30 2.18
CA GLY A 169 -9.88 -17.24 3.63
C GLY A 169 -8.54 -17.68 4.26
N LEU A 170 -7.44 -17.56 3.53
CA LEU A 170 -6.12 -17.89 4.07
C LEU A 170 -5.70 -16.87 5.14
N PRO A 171 -4.95 -17.31 6.16
CA PRO A 171 -4.39 -16.40 7.14
C PRO A 171 -3.36 -15.47 6.50
N TRP A 172 -3.41 -14.20 6.87
CA TRP A 172 -2.39 -13.23 6.49
C TRP A 172 -1.24 -13.24 7.51
N ILE A 173 -0.01 -13.35 7.03
CA ILE A 173 1.19 -13.26 7.86
C ILE A 173 2.20 -12.30 7.24
N GLU A 174 2.69 -11.37 8.06
CA GLU A 174 3.73 -10.42 7.67
C GLU A 174 4.81 -10.35 8.75
N TYR A 175 6.06 -10.22 8.33
CA TYR A 175 7.20 -9.98 9.23
C TYR A 175 7.85 -8.64 8.92
N LEU A 176 7.84 -7.73 9.89
CA LEU A 176 8.51 -6.44 9.78
C LEU A 176 10.01 -6.61 10.05
N HIS A 177 10.81 -6.70 9.00
CA HIS A 177 12.26 -6.89 9.12
C HIS A 177 12.98 -5.70 9.78
N THR A 178 12.61 -4.48 9.41
CA THR A 178 13.22 -3.23 9.88
C THR A 178 12.34 -2.04 9.51
N GLY A 179 12.65 -0.86 10.04
CA GLY A 179 11.95 0.39 9.77
C GLY A 179 10.97 0.78 10.87
N ALA A 180 10.06 1.69 10.53
CA ALA A 180 9.04 2.20 11.44
C ALA A 180 7.90 1.20 11.65
N SER A 181 7.17 1.35 12.76
CA SER A 181 5.98 0.57 13.06
C SER A 181 4.90 0.70 11.98
N LYS A 182 4.16 -0.38 11.76
CA LYS A 182 2.95 -0.40 10.91
C LYS A 182 1.71 -0.39 11.79
N ILE A 183 0.67 0.32 11.35
CA ILE A 183 -0.63 0.39 12.00
C ILE A 183 -1.58 -0.53 11.24
N TRP A 184 -2.28 -1.40 11.97
CA TRP A 184 -3.19 -2.39 11.40
C TRP A 184 -4.60 -2.19 11.93
N TYR A 185 -5.58 -2.23 11.02
CA TYR A 185 -6.99 -2.29 11.36
C TYR A 185 -7.50 -3.69 11.02
N GLY A 186 -8.16 -4.33 11.98
CA GLY A 186 -8.67 -5.69 11.83
C GLY A 186 -10.16 -5.76 12.16
N ILE A 187 -10.92 -6.45 11.32
CA ILE A 187 -12.32 -6.76 11.55
C ILE A 187 -12.43 -8.26 11.83
N PRO A 188 -13.04 -8.69 12.96
CA PRO A 188 -13.32 -10.10 13.20
C PRO A 188 -14.21 -10.69 12.10
N ASP A 189 -13.99 -11.96 11.74
CA ASP A 189 -14.77 -12.62 10.68
C ASP A 189 -16.29 -12.66 10.99
N SER A 190 -16.66 -12.79 12.27
CA SER A 190 -18.04 -12.73 12.74
C SER A 190 -18.75 -11.40 12.41
N SER A 191 -17.98 -10.34 12.17
CA SER A 191 -18.48 -9.00 11.82
C SER A 191 -18.28 -8.66 10.34
N SER A 192 -17.81 -9.59 9.52
CA SER A 192 -17.48 -9.33 8.11
C SER A 192 -18.71 -8.92 7.27
N SER A 193 -19.87 -9.52 7.53
CA SER A 193 -21.13 -9.17 6.85
C SER A 193 -21.59 -7.76 7.19
N VAL A 194 -21.52 -7.37 8.47
CA VAL A 194 -21.87 -6.04 8.98
C VAL A 194 -20.94 -4.99 8.39
N PHE A 195 -19.63 -5.27 8.35
CA PHE A 195 -18.66 -4.38 7.73
C PHE A 195 -18.94 -4.16 6.24
N ARG A 196 -19.20 -5.25 5.50
CA ARG A 196 -19.54 -5.17 4.08
C ARG A 196 -20.80 -4.33 3.85
N GLU A 197 -21.85 -4.55 4.63
CA GLU A 197 -23.09 -3.77 4.55
C GLU A 197 -22.85 -2.28 4.81
N ALA A 198 -22.05 -1.95 5.84
CA ALA A 198 -21.71 -0.56 6.16
C ALA A 198 -20.93 0.12 5.03
N VAL A 199 -19.93 -0.55 4.45
CA VAL A 199 -19.16 -0.02 3.31
C VAL A 199 -20.05 0.17 2.08
N THR A 200 -20.91 -0.79 1.75
CA THR A 200 -21.86 -0.68 0.63
C THR A 200 -22.83 0.49 0.79
N LYS A 201 -23.21 0.83 2.02
CA LYS A 201 -24.06 2.00 2.30
C LYS A 201 -23.31 3.33 2.18
N LEU A 202 -22.05 3.37 2.57
CA LEU A 202 -21.22 4.59 2.56
C LEU A 202 -20.66 4.92 1.18
N VAL A 203 -20.37 3.89 0.38
CA VAL A 203 -19.84 4.00 -0.98
C VAL A 203 -20.71 3.11 -1.88
N PRO A 204 -21.97 3.52 -2.16
CA PRO A 204 -22.81 2.82 -3.12
C PRO A 204 -22.17 2.91 -4.51
N ARG A 205 -22.11 1.78 -5.21
CA ARG A 205 -21.81 1.76 -6.65
C ARG A 205 -22.98 2.36 -7.42
#